data_AF-A0A524NN29-F1
#
_entry.id   AF-A0A524NN29-F1
#
_cell.length_a   1.000
_cell.length_b   1.000
_cell.length_c   1.000
_cell.angle_alpha   90.00
_cell.angle_beta   90.00
_cell.angle_gamma   90.00
#
_symmetry.space_group_name_H-M   'P 1'
#
loop_
_entity.id
_entity.type
_entity.pdbx_description
1 polymer ?
#
loop_
_entity_poly.entity_id
_entity_poly.type
_entity_poly.pdbx_seq_one_letter_code
_entity_poly.pdbx_strand_id
1 'polypeptide(L)'
;MKGILSKSQLNHVLEHLNHHLGASEDIFSHILYGEIREEEKPWICFPPARESLDLKKVIHIEEIPVLYPGKDNLKEFYSFRGKHLVFHHDLLKSAFHLLSGYQEVNDHSRDQYDRFPYHASIQHALGIIDKPVVNYYFKVILEALEAFVRLNQLPFEYLPVLKNPVLMLSHDIDRIGGYSFFETGFRFKQLLGLAPSPFDLAGRIKDAFTSLFHLINPFSKKDPFWTFANMQEWESERNIRSTYFFLEKEENRHVNPTYHFHEKRFRKLFRELSSGGHEIGIHGTI
;
A
#
# COMPACT_ATOMS: atom_id res chain seq x y z
N MET A 1 17.41 9.45 7.79
CA MET A 1 18.37 8.92 6.81
C MET A 1 19.52 9.89 6.66
N LYS A 2 20.69 9.54 7.20
CA LYS A 2 21.90 10.38 7.14
C LYS A 2 22.62 10.14 5.81
N GLY A 3 23.18 11.19 5.23
CA GLY A 3 23.90 11.11 3.96
C GLY A 3 22.99 11.18 2.73
N ILE A 4 23.59 11.00 1.57
CA ILE A 4 22.93 10.99 0.26
C ILE A 4 22.36 9.60 -0.05
N LEU A 5 21.39 9.50 -0.96
CA LEU A 5 20.92 8.20 -1.45
C LEU A 5 22.08 7.38 -2.06
N SER A 6 22.14 6.10 -1.73
CA SER A 6 22.98 5.14 -2.45
C SER A 6 22.44 4.90 -3.86
N LYS A 7 23.24 4.28 -4.73
CA LYS A 7 22.80 3.92 -6.10
C LYS A 7 21.55 3.04 -6.09
N SER A 8 21.45 2.06 -5.19
CA SER A 8 20.28 1.19 -5.10
C SER A 8 19.02 1.93 -4.62
N GLN A 9 19.19 2.86 -3.67
CA GLN A 9 18.08 3.67 -3.16
C GLN A 9 17.58 4.66 -4.21
N LEU A 10 18.50 5.26 -4.97
CA LEU A 10 18.16 6.12 -6.10
C LEU A 10 17.41 5.34 -7.18
N ASN A 11 17.94 4.18 -7.58
CA ASN A 11 17.29 3.30 -8.56
C ASN A 11 15.88 2.89 -8.13
N HIS A 12 15.67 2.57 -6.84
CA HIS A 12 14.35 2.23 -6.32
C HIS A 12 13.31 3.35 -6.58
N VAL A 13 13.68 4.62 -6.37
CA VAL A 13 12.77 5.75 -6.65
C VAL A 13 12.56 5.93 -8.15
N LEU A 14 13.63 5.82 -8.95
CA LEU A 14 13.56 5.97 -10.39
C LEU A 14 12.72 4.87 -11.05
N GLU A 15 12.77 3.63 -10.55
CA GLU A 15 11.91 2.52 -10.98
C GLU A 15 10.43 2.84 -10.74
N HIS A 16 10.08 3.40 -9.56
CA HIS A 16 8.71 3.83 -9.29
C HIS A 16 8.28 4.99 -10.19
N LEU A 17 9.15 5.98 -10.41
CA LEU A 17 8.90 7.09 -11.33
C LEU A 17 8.73 6.59 -12.77
N ASN A 18 9.46 5.54 -13.16
CA ASN A 18 9.40 4.95 -14.50
C ASN A 18 8.03 4.33 -14.82
N HIS A 19 7.24 3.93 -13.82
CA HIS A 19 5.86 3.49 -14.05
C HIS A 19 4.96 4.58 -14.66
N HIS A 20 5.41 5.85 -14.64
CA HIS A 20 4.71 7.00 -15.21
C HIS A 20 5.24 7.40 -16.61
N LEU A 21 6.25 6.71 -17.12
CA LEU A 21 6.94 7.04 -18.36
C LEU A 21 6.76 5.90 -19.37
N GLY A 22 6.44 6.25 -20.62
CA GLY A 22 6.42 5.32 -21.74
C GLY A 22 7.85 4.98 -22.15
N ALA A 23 8.02 4.12 -23.17
CA ALA A 23 9.33 3.72 -23.67
C ALA A 23 10.15 4.95 -24.13
N SER A 24 10.84 5.60 -23.20
CA SER A 24 11.71 6.75 -23.45
C SER A 24 13.11 6.25 -23.72
N GLU A 25 13.78 6.80 -24.73
CA GLU A 25 15.24 6.82 -24.70
C GLU A 25 15.66 7.38 -23.33
N ASP A 26 16.55 6.66 -22.65
CA ASP A 26 16.82 6.73 -21.21
C ASP A 26 16.95 8.17 -20.64
N ILE A 27 15.83 8.83 -20.32
CA ILE A 27 15.79 10.17 -19.73
C ILE A 27 16.54 10.21 -18.40
N PHE A 28 16.62 9.07 -17.73
CA PHE A 28 17.39 8.92 -16.49
C PHE A 28 18.89 8.98 -16.73
N SER A 29 19.39 8.74 -17.95
CA SER A 29 20.80 8.98 -18.30
C SER A 29 21.22 10.46 -18.21
N HIS A 30 20.24 11.39 -18.29
CA HIS A 30 20.46 12.82 -18.09
C HIS A 30 20.42 13.22 -16.61
N ILE A 31 20.00 12.32 -15.70
CA ILE A 31 19.87 12.63 -14.28
C ILE A 31 21.23 12.60 -13.57
N LEU A 32 21.53 13.71 -12.93
CA LEU A 32 22.65 13.88 -12.01
C LEU A 32 22.08 14.06 -10.60
N TYR A 33 22.38 13.13 -9.69
CA TYR A 33 22.07 13.28 -8.27
C TYR A 33 23.34 13.73 -7.53
N GLY A 34 23.54 15.04 -7.40
CA GLY A 34 24.78 15.59 -6.88
C GLY A 34 25.37 16.75 -7.67
N GLU A 35 26.66 16.65 -7.95
CA GLU A 35 27.43 17.75 -8.50
C GLU A 35 27.09 18.01 -9.97
N ILE A 36 26.84 19.28 -10.25
CA ILE A 36 26.63 19.81 -11.60
C ILE A 36 27.92 19.62 -12.38
N ARG A 37 27.81 19.13 -13.61
CA ARG A 37 28.95 19.02 -14.52
C ARG A 37 28.94 20.20 -15.48
N GLU A 38 30.12 20.77 -15.74
CA GLU A 38 30.34 21.67 -16.87
C GLU A 38 30.39 20.83 -18.16
N GLU A 39 29.23 20.33 -18.58
CA GLU A 39 29.06 19.59 -19.83
C GLU A 39 28.19 20.39 -20.81
N GLU A 40 28.50 20.31 -22.11
CA GLU A 40 27.65 20.88 -23.17
C GLU A 40 26.31 20.15 -23.32
N LYS A 41 26.23 18.90 -22.85
CA LYS A 41 25.02 18.08 -22.96
C LYS A 41 23.95 18.54 -21.95
N PRO A 42 22.67 18.57 -22.34
CA PRO A 42 21.57 18.83 -21.41
C PRO A 42 21.58 17.82 -20.25
N TRP A 43 21.35 18.29 -19.03
CA TRP A 43 21.32 17.46 -17.83
C TRP A 43 20.21 17.90 -16.88
N ILE A 44 19.81 16.99 -16.00
CA ILE A 44 18.77 17.17 -14.99
C ILE A 44 19.42 16.96 -13.63
N CYS A 45 19.54 18.00 -12.81
CA CYS A 45 20.22 17.91 -11.51
C CYS A 45 19.23 17.89 -10.35
N PHE A 46 19.40 16.91 -9.46
CA PHE A 46 18.75 16.86 -8.15
C PHE A 46 19.79 17.12 -7.06
N PRO A 47 19.54 18.08 -6.14
CA PRO A 47 20.48 18.40 -5.08
C PRO A 47 20.41 17.33 -3.98
N PRO A 48 21.55 16.77 -3.53
CA PRO A 48 21.52 15.73 -2.52
C PRO A 48 21.54 16.33 -1.11
N ALA A 49 20.51 16.05 -0.31
CA ALA A 49 20.48 16.41 1.09
C ALA A 49 21.36 15.44 1.90
N ARG A 50 22.40 15.96 2.55
CA ARG A 50 23.34 15.16 3.37
C ARG A 50 22.87 14.99 4.82
N GLU A 51 22.03 15.90 5.29
CA GLU A 51 21.53 15.89 6.66
C GLU A 51 20.43 14.83 6.83
N SER A 52 20.26 14.39 8.08
CA SER A 52 19.08 13.61 8.47
C SER A 52 17.81 14.47 8.42
N LEU A 53 16.66 13.81 8.33
CA LEU A 53 15.36 14.50 8.40
C LEU A 53 15.28 15.30 9.70
N ASP A 54 14.98 16.58 9.58
CA ASP A 54 14.66 17.48 10.67
C ASP A 54 13.26 18.05 10.41
N LEU A 55 12.29 17.62 11.20
CA LEU A 55 10.90 18.05 11.06
C LEU A 55 10.72 19.56 11.14
N LYS A 56 11.63 20.29 11.82
CA LYS A 56 11.59 21.75 11.92
C LYS A 56 12.04 22.44 10.62
N LYS A 57 12.79 21.73 9.77
CA LYS A 57 13.25 22.24 8.48
C LYS A 57 12.28 21.90 7.35
N VAL A 58 11.31 21.02 7.56
CA VAL A 58 10.31 20.69 6.54
C VAL A 58 9.59 21.97 6.10
N ILE A 59 9.65 22.27 4.82
CA ILE A 59 8.92 23.39 4.22
C ILE A 59 7.69 22.86 3.48
N HIS A 60 6.70 23.71 3.29
CA HIS A 60 5.56 23.43 2.42
C HIS A 60 5.63 24.35 1.20
N ILE A 61 5.49 23.75 0.02
CA ILE A 61 5.35 24.43 -1.27
C ILE A 61 4.02 23.95 -1.83
N GLU A 62 3.07 24.85 -2.03
CA GLU A 62 1.72 24.51 -2.52
C GLU A 62 1.06 23.36 -1.74
N GLU A 63 1.12 23.41 -0.40
CA GLU A 63 0.60 22.37 0.51
C GLU A 63 1.30 21.00 0.46
N ILE A 64 2.33 20.85 -0.37
CA ILE A 64 3.17 19.65 -0.47
C ILE A 64 4.34 19.81 0.50
N PRO A 65 4.49 18.93 1.51
CA PRO A 65 5.64 18.97 2.40
C PRO A 65 6.90 18.56 1.63
N VAL A 66 8.02 19.23 1.86
CA VAL A 66 9.34 18.85 1.32
C VAL A 66 10.20 18.41 2.49
N LEU A 67 10.43 17.09 2.59
CA LEU A 67 11.13 16.49 3.73
C LEU A 67 12.60 16.91 3.80
N TYR A 68 13.23 17.12 2.65
CA TYR A 68 14.64 17.48 2.53
C TYR A 68 14.78 18.72 1.64
N PRO A 69 14.55 19.94 2.17
CA PRO A 69 14.71 21.16 1.38
C PRO A 69 16.18 21.43 1.04
N GLY A 70 16.42 22.09 -0.09
CA GLY A 70 17.73 22.63 -0.42
C GLY A 70 18.12 23.83 0.44
N LYS A 71 19.37 24.30 0.28
CA LYS A 71 20.00 25.30 1.15
C LYS A 71 19.26 26.64 1.24
N ASP A 72 18.62 27.06 0.15
CA ASP A 72 18.03 28.40 0.04
C ASP A 72 16.51 28.42 0.32
N ASN A 73 15.91 27.30 0.72
CA ASN A 73 14.47 27.17 1.00
C ASN A 73 13.58 27.85 -0.06
N LEU A 74 13.97 27.71 -1.33
CA LEU A 74 13.24 28.28 -2.45
C LEU A 74 11.78 27.78 -2.45
N LYS A 75 10.87 28.62 -2.96
CA LYS A 75 9.45 28.29 -3.08
C LYS A 75 9.12 27.62 -4.40
N GLU A 76 10.08 27.54 -5.31
CA GLU A 76 9.95 26.85 -6.59
C GLU A 76 10.60 25.48 -6.50
N PHE A 77 9.99 24.47 -7.11
CA PHE A 77 10.54 23.12 -7.09
C PHE A 77 11.77 22.95 -8.00
N TYR A 78 11.80 23.66 -9.13
CA TYR A 78 12.85 23.57 -10.12
C TYR A 78 12.95 24.85 -10.96
N SER A 79 14.09 25.04 -11.61
CA SER A 79 14.33 26.09 -12.61
C SER A 79 15.16 25.58 -13.78
N PHE A 80 15.17 26.35 -14.86
CA PHE A 80 16.03 26.09 -16.02
C PHE A 80 17.27 26.99 -15.99
N ARG A 81 18.43 26.40 -16.29
CA ARG A 81 19.68 27.10 -16.59
C ARG A 81 20.06 26.82 -18.03
N GLY A 82 19.64 27.68 -18.96
CA GLY A 82 19.77 27.39 -20.39
C GLY A 82 19.01 26.11 -20.74
N LYS A 83 19.72 25.09 -21.23
CA LYS A 83 19.16 23.78 -21.59
C LYS A 83 19.07 22.79 -20.43
N HIS A 84 19.54 23.16 -19.25
CA HIS A 84 19.65 22.29 -18.09
C HIS A 84 18.48 22.49 -17.13
N LEU A 85 18.02 21.40 -16.51
CA LEU A 85 16.98 21.41 -15.47
C LEU A 85 17.64 21.27 -14.09
N VAL A 86 17.29 22.12 -13.14
CA VAL A 86 17.81 22.10 -11.77
C VAL A 86 16.65 22.04 -10.79
N PHE A 87 16.53 20.96 -10.02
CA PHE A 87 15.64 20.90 -8.86
C PHE A 87 16.26 21.65 -7.67
N HIS A 88 15.42 22.24 -6.84
CA HIS A 88 15.84 23.04 -5.69
C HIS A 88 15.78 22.29 -4.37
N HIS A 89 15.09 21.15 -4.33
CA HIS A 89 14.92 20.32 -3.15
C HIS A 89 15.19 18.86 -3.48
N ASP A 90 15.54 18.06 -2.47
CA ASP A 90 15.82 16.65 -2.66
C ASP A 90 14.51 15.84 -2.66
N LEU A 91 13.75 15.98 -3.75
CA LEU A 91 12.48 15.28 -3.94
C LEU A 91 12.67 13.77 -4.05
N LEU A 92 13.80 13.31 -4.60
CA LEU A 92 14.11 11.87 -4.71
C LEU A 92 14.34 11.26 -3.32
N LYS A 93 15.10 11.92 -2.44
CA LYS A 93 15.28 11.48 -1.06
C LYS A 93 13.99 11.56 -0.25
N SER A 94 13.18 12.58 -0.50
CA SER A 94 11.87 12.73 0.14
C SER A 94 10.93 11.59 -0.26
N ALA A 95 10.88 11.24 -1.55
CA ALA A 95 10.12 10.10 -2.06
C ALA A 95 10.64 8.76 -1.49
N PHE A 96 11.96 8.54 -1.52
CA PHE A 96 12.57 7.32 -0.97
C PHE A 96 12.21 7.13 0.50
N HIS A 97 12.29 8.18 1.31
CA HIS A 97 11.99 8.12 2.74
C HIS A 97 10.57 7.62 3.04
N LEU A 98 9.60 8.01 2.20
CA LEU A 98 8.21 7.61 2.32
C LEU A 98 7.94 6.22 1.74
N LEU A 99 8.57 5.87 0.61
CA LEU A 99 8.37 4.59 -0.07
C LEU A 99 9.06 3.41 0.64
N SER A 100 10.21 3.64 1.26
CA SER A 100 11.07 2.55 1.72
C SER A 100 10.73 2.01 3.11
N GLY A 101 9.72 2.54 3.79
CA GLY A 101 9.45 2.22 5.21
C GLY A 101 10.60 2.60 6.15
N TYR A 102 11.47 3.57 5.77
CA TYR A 102 12.69 3.90 6.51
C TYR A 102 12.45 4.17 8.00
N GLN A 103 11.34 4.85 8.32
CA GLN A 103 10.94 5.17 9.68
C GLN A 103 10.70 3.94 10.56
N GLU A 104 10.12 2.87 10.02
CA GLU A 104 9.79 1.63 10.76
C GLU A 104 11.05 0.86 11.19
N VAL A 105 12.10 0.96 10.39
CA VAL A 105 13.40 0.32 10.65
C VAL A 105 14.22 1.08 11.69
N ASN A 106 14.12 2.42 11.72
CA ASN A 106 14.98 3.25 12.57
C ASN A 106 14.33 3.65 13.89
N ASP A 107 13.01 3.59 13.99
CA ASP A 107 12.28 3.86 15.22
C ASP A 107 11.86 2.53 15.88
N HIS A 108 12.21 2.38 17.16
CA HIS A 108 11.94 1.18 17.96
C HIS A 108 10.60 1.23 18.69
N SER A 109 9.79 2.26 18.47
CA SER A 109 8.43 2.35 19.02
C SER A 109 7.57 1.23 18.46
N ARG A 110 6.84 0.54 19.34
CA ARG A 110 5.98 -0.58 19.00
C ARG A 110 4.63 -0.46 19.70
N ASP A 111 3.56 -0.75 18.97
CA ASP A 111 2.23 -0.89 19.57
C ASP A 111 2.08 -2.25 20.28
N GLN A 112 0.91 -2.51 20.84
CA GLN A 112 0.59 -3.77 21.53
C GLN A 112 0.68 -5.03 20.64
N TYR A 113 0.82 -4.87 19.33
CA TYR A 113 0.93 -5.93 18.33
C TYR A 113 2.32 -5.96 17.69
N ASP A 114 3.31 -5.30 18.29
CA ASP A 114 4.69 -5.19 17.78
C ASP A 114 4.80 -4.52 16.39
N ARG A 115 3.86 -3.62 16.07
CA ARG A 115 3.88 -2.85 14.81
C ARG A 115 4.41 -1.44 15.06
N PHE A 116 4.98 -0.82 14.03
CA PHE A 116 5.34 0.61 14.10
C PHE A 116 4.07 1.46 14.26
N PRO A 117 3.93 2.23 15.35
CA PRO A 117 2.68 2.91 15.63
C PRO A 117 2.52 4.20 14.80
N TYR A 118 1.30 4.46 14.33
CA TYR A 118 0.99 5.65 13.53
C TYR A 118 1.42 6.97 14.20
N HIS A 119 1.26 7.13 15.52
CA HIS A 119 1.59 8.37 16.22
C HIS A 119 3.10 8.73 16.16
N ALA A 120 3.97 7.74 15.93
CA ALA A 120 5.41 7.93 15.76
C ALA A 120 5.80 8.26 14.29
N SER A 121 4.86 8.14 13.35
CA SER A 121 5.12 8.36 11.92
C SER A 121 5.27 9.84 11.56
N ILE A 122 6.00 10.12 10.48
CA ILE A 122 6.07 11.48 9.94
C ILE A 122 4.72 11.93 9.37
N GLN A 123 3.88 10.98 8.93
CA GLN A 123 2.54 11.26 8.42
C GLN A 123 1.64 11.83 9.50
N HIS A 124 1.74 11.31 10.73
CA HIS A 124 1.08 11.88 11.90
C HIS A 124 1.68 13.24 12.26
N ALA A 125 3.01 13.33 12.38
CA ALA A 125 3.69 14.56 12.80
C ALA A 125 3.43 15.75 11.85
N LEU A 126 3.27 15.50 10.55
CA LEU A 126 3.00 16.51 9.53
C LEU A 126 1.52 16.66 9.18
N GLY A 127 0.63 15.79 9.70
CA GLY A 127 -0.80 15.83 9.39
C GLY A 127 -1.11 15.57 7.90
N ILE A 128 -0.45 14.58 7.30
CA ILE A 128 -0.48 14.29 5.85
C ILE A 128 -0.99 12.88 5.53
N ILE A 129 -1.73 12.23 6.43
CA ILE A 129 -2.20 10.85 6.26
C ILE A 129 -3.12 10.68 5.03
N ASP A 130 -3.84 11.73 4.68
CA ASP A 130 -4.78 11.80 3.56
C ASP A 130 -4.15 12.37 2.27
N LYS A 131 -2.86 12.72 2.30
CA LYS A 131 -2.14 13.30 1.16
C LYS A 131 -1.24 12.27 0.51
N PRO A 132 -1.39 11.97 -0.80
CA PRO A 132 -0.49 11.10 -1.54
C PRO A 132 0.80 11.84 -1.93
N VAL A 133 1.62 12.20 -0.93
CA VAL A 133 2.76 13.12 -1.08
C VAL A 133 3.75 12.66 -2.16
N VAL A 134 4.04 11.36 -2.25
CA VAL A 134 4.95 10.82 -3.29
C VAL A 134 4.38 11.05 -4.70
N ASN A 135 3.07 10.91 -4.88
CA ASN A 135 2.42 11.19 -6.17
C ASN A 135 2.56 12.66 -6.54
N TYR A 136 2.48 13.58 -5.57
CA TYR A 136 2.73 15.00 -5.83
C TYR A 136 4.19 15.29 -6.18
N TYR A 137 5.15 14.65 -5.52
CA TYR A 137 6.56 14.75 -5.93
C TYR A 137 6.76 14.25 -7.36
N PHE A 138 6.20 13.11 -7.70
CA PHE A 138 6.31 12.55 -9.06
C PHE A 138 5.63 13.43 -10.08
N LYS A 139 4.46 14.01 -9.78
CA LYS A 139 3.80 14.98 -10.65
C LYS A 139 4.74 16.16 -10.97
N VAL A 140 5.30 16.80 -9.95
CA VAL A 140 6.25 17.92 -10.11
C VAL A 140 7.47 17.51 -10.93
N ILE A 141 8.04 16.32 -10.65
CA ILE A 141 9.19 15.81 -11.40
C ILE A 141 8.82 15.59 -12.86
N LEU A 142 7.68 14.95 -13.15
CA LEU A 142 7.23 14.63 -14.50
C LEU A 142 6.94 15.88 -15.32
N GLU A 143 6.30 16.90 -14.72
CA GLU A 143 6.07 18.20 -15.36
C GLU A 143 7.39 18.89 -15.74
N ALA A 144 8.39 18.84 -14.85
CA ALA A 144 9.72 19.37 -15.11
C ALA A 144 10.45 18.60 -16.21
N LEU A 145 10.37 17.25 -16.20
CA LEU A 145 10.94 16.38 -17.22
C LEU A 145 10.31 16.64 -18.59
N GLU A 146 8.98 16.78 -18.67
CA GLU A 146 8.28 17.09 -19.91
C GLU A 146 8.76 18.44 -20.49
N ALA A 147 8.89 19.46 -19.64
CA ALA A 147 9.42 20.76 -20.04
C ALA A 147 10.88 20.66 -20.53
N PHE A 148 11.72 19.88 -19.84
CA PHE A 148 13.12 19.65 -20.23
C PHE A 148 13.24 18.95 -21.57
N VAL A 149 12.44 17.90 -21.79
CA VAL A 149 12.41 17.16 -23.05
C VAL A 149 11.96 18.09 -24.17
N ARG A 150 10.88 18.85 -23.98
CA ARG A 150 10.39 19.81 -24.99
C ARG A 150 11.44 20.84 -25.37
N LEU A 151 12.16 21.37 -24.38
CA LEU A 151 13.24 22.33 -24.58
C LEU A 151 14.41 21.75 -25.37
N ASN A 152 14.72 20.46 -25.15
CA ASN A 152 15.87 19.77 -25.73
C ASN A 152 15.54 18.89 -26.94
N GLN A 153 14.28 18.87 -27.38
CA GLN A 153 13.79 18.07 -28.52
C GLN A 153 14.09 16.56 -28.37
N LEU A 154 13.93 16.05 -27.15
CA LEU A 154 14.11 14.62 -26.83
C LEU A 154 12.79 13.85 -27.05
N PRO A 155 12.82 12.53 -27.25
CA PRO A 155 11.60 11.73 -27.23
C PRO A 155 11.09 11.57 -25.79
N PHE A 156 9.77 11.70 -25.61
CA PHE A 156 9.12 11.49 -24.31
C PHE A 156 7.67 11.08 -24.51
N GLU A 157 7.28 9.99 -23.86
CA GLU A 157 5.89 9.60 -23.74
C GLU A 157 5.52 9.62 -22.27
N TYR A 158 4.59 10.49 -21.91
CA TYR A 158 3.96 10.46 -20.59
C TYR A 158 2.89 9.37 -20.57
N LEU A 159 2.99 8.44 -19.62
CA LEU A 159 1.91 7.50 -19.35
C LEU A 159 1.02 8.06 -18.24
N PRO A 160 -0.24 8.42 -18.53
CA PRO A 160 -1.18 8.75 -17.48
C PRO A 160 -1.35 7.53 -16.58
N VAL A 161 -1.17 7.73 -15.27
CA VAL A 161 -1.30 6.70 -14.20
C VAL A 161 -2.58 5.89 -14.32
N LEU A 162 -3.63 6.49 -14.90
CA LEU A 162 -4.97 5.92 -14.99
C LEU A 162 -5.49 5.86 -16.42
N LYS A 163 -4.62 5.82 -17.46
CA LYS A 163 -5.11 5.75 -18.85
C LYS A 163 -6.08 4.58 -19.06
N ASN A 164 -5.86 3.48 -18.33
CA ASN A 164 -6.80 2.38 -18.15
C ASN A 164 -6.76 1.93 -16.67
N PRO A 165 -7.68 2.42 -15.80
CA PRO A 165 -7.70 1.95 -14.42
C PRO A 165 -7.98 0.45 -14.41
N VAL A 166 -7.13 -0.31 -13.72
CA VAL A 166 -7.34 -1.75 -13.53
C VAL A 166 -7.96 -1.94 -12.16
N LEU A 167 -9.11 -2.59 -12.10
CA LEU A 167 -9.69 -3.09 -10.86
C LEU A 167 -9.18 -4.50 -10.62
N MET A 168 -8.42 -4.69 -9.54
CA MET A 168 -8.02 -6.01 -9.05
C MET A 168 -8.77 -6.26 -7.76
N LEU A 169 -9.73 -7.18 -7.79
CA LEU A 169 -10.49 -7.57 -6.60
C LEU A 169 -9.75 -8.70 -5.88
N SER A 170 -9.44 -8.52 -4.60
CA SER A 170 -8.84 -9.56 -3.75
C SER A 170 -9.63 -9.76 -2.46
N HIS A 171 -9.58 -10.98 -1.93
CA HIS A 171 -10.26 -11.35 -0.69
C HIS A 171 -9.28 -12.00 0.27
N ASP A 172 -9.16 -11.44 1.48
CA ASP A 172 -8.46 -12.09 2.60
C ASP A 172 -9.44 -13.00 3.35
N ILE A 173 -9.20 -14.31 3.26
CA ILE A 173 -10.06 -15.35 3.81
C ILE A 173 -9.51 -15.78 5.17
N ASP A 174 -9.97 -15.09 6.23
CA ASP A 174 -9.56 -15.37 7.61
C ASP A 174 -10.55 -16.26 8.37
N ARG A 175 -11.85 -15.99 8.21
CA ARG A 175 -12.93 -16.60 8.99
C ARG A 175 -13.99 -17.15 8.06
N ILE A 176 -14.17 -18.46 8.11
CA ILE A 176 -15.04 -19.20 7.20
C ILE A 176 -16.11 -20.04 7.91
N GLY A 177 -16.07 -20.06 9.25
CA GLY A 177 -16.95 -20.87 10.09
C GLY A 177 -17.78 -20.00 11.03
N GLY A 178 -18.96 -19.58 10.59
CA GLY A 178 -19.84 -18.68 11.33
C GLY A 178 -20.43 -19.30 12.59
N TYR A 179 -20.41 -20.62 12.74
CA TYR A 179 -20.94 -21.35 13.89
C TYR A 179 -19.91 -22.27 14.55
N SER A 180 -18.65 -21.83 14.64
CA SER A 180 -17.64 -22.55 15.41
C SER A 180 -17.90 -22.46 16.93
N PHE A 181 -17.22 -23.31 17.71
CA PHE A 181 -17.27 -23.23 19.18
C PHE A 181 -16.86 -21.84 19.69
N PHE A 182 -15.81 -21.26 19.09
CA PHE A 182 -15.34 -19.92 19.43
C PHE A 182 -16.39 -18.84 19.15
N GLU A 183 -16.99 -18.84 17.96
CA GLU A 183 -18.02 -17.85 17.59
C GLU A 183 -19.28 -17.98 18.44
N THR A 184 -19.70 -19.23 18.69
CA THR A 184 -20.85 -19.49 19.57
C THR A 184 -20.56 -18.97 20.98
N GLY A 185 -19.39 -19.28 21.54
CA GLY A 185 -18.97 -18.75 22.84
C GLY A 185 -18.91 -17.22 22.87
N PHE A 186 -18.43 -16.58 21.80
CA PHE A 186 -18.39 -15.13 21.68
C PHE A 186 -19.80 -14.50 21.66
N ARG A 187 -20.76 -15.09 20.95
CA ARG A 187 -22.16 -14.66 20.98
C ARG A 187 -22.80 -14.79 22.36
N PHE A 188 -22.46 -15.83 23.13
CA PHE A 188 -22.90 -15.92 24.53
C PHE A 188 -22.25 -14.86 25.42
N LYS A 189 -20.97 -14.51 25.21
CA LYS A 189 -20.36 -13.36 25.89
C LYS A 189 -21.09 -12.05 25.55
N GLN A 190 -21.49 -11.86 24.29
CA GLN A 190 -22.31 -10.72 23.86
C GLN A 190 -23.67 -10.71 24.57
N LEU A 191 -24.37 -11.86 24.62
CA LEU A 191 -25.64 -12.00 25.32
C LEU A 191 -25.52 -11.62 26.81
N LEU A 192 -24.45 -12.06 27.47
CA LEU A 192 -24.16 -11.76 28.88
C LEU A 192 -23.66 -10.33 29.14
N GLY A 193 -23.49 -9.51 28.10
CA GLY A 193 -22.96 -8.14 28.23
C GLY A 193 -21.46 -8.08 28.50
N LEU A 194 -20.73 -9.18 28.29
CA LEU A 194 -19.28 -9.28 28.47
C LEU A 194 -18.49 -8.91 27.19
N ALA A 195 -19.19 -8.70 26.07
CA ALA A 195 -18.63 -8.27 24.80
C ALA A 195 -19.60 -7.32 24.09
N PRO A 196 -19.11 -6.36 23.29
CA PRO A 196 -19.95 -5.45 22.54
C PRO A 196 -20.77 -6.21 21.49
N SER A 197 -22.03 -5.79 21.29
CA SER A 197 -22.94 -6.36 20.29
C SER A 197 -23.77 -5.26 19.65
N PRO A 198 -23.98 -5.30 18.33
CA PRO A 198 -24.83 -4.33 17.64
C PRO A 198 -26.33 -4.62 17.85
N PHE A 199 -26.69 -5.77 18.43
CA PHE A 199 -28.07 -6.20 18.59
C PHE A 199 -28.66 -5.78 19.94
N ASP A 200 -29.98 -5.56 19.95
CA ASP A 200 -30.77 -5.48 21.17
C ASP A 200 -30.82 -6.83 21.91
N LEU A 201 -31.41 -6.88 23.10
CA LEU A 201 -31.43 -8.09 23.92
C LEU A 201 -32.10 -9.27 23.19
N ALA A 202 -33.21 -9.03 22.49
CA ALA A 202 -33.92 -10.05 21.74
C ALA A 202 -33.06 -10.60 20.58
N GLY A 203 -32.38 -9.72 19.85
CA GLY A 203 -31.44 -10.08 18.79
C GLY A 203 -30.24 -10.87 19.31
N ARG A 204 -29.68 -10.50 20.47
CA ARG A 204 -28.58 -11.25 21.11
C ARG A 204 -28.99 -12.65 21.52
N ILE A 205 -30.18 -12.81 22.09
CA ILE A 205 -30.74 -14.13 22.43
C ILE A 205 -30.87 -14.95 21.15
N LYS A 206 -31.53 -14.39 20.13
CA LYS A 206 -31.73 -15.07 18.85
C LYS A 206 -30.40 -15.52 18.24
N ASP A 207 -29.40 -14.65 18.17
CA ASP A 207 -28.11 -14.94 17.55
C ASP A 207 -27.34 -16.03 18.31
N ALA A 208 -27.26 -15.94 19.65
CA ALA A 208 -26.59 -16.94 20.47
C ALA A 208 -27.20 -18.34 20.34
N PHE A 209 -28.54 -18.44 20.42
CA PHE A 209 -29.23 -19.72 20.30
C PHE A 209 -29.29 -20.24 18.86
N THR A 210 -29.35 -19.36 17.85
CA THR A 210 -29.21 -19.77 16.44
C THR A 210 -27.83 -20.38 16.21
N SER A 211 -26.79 -19.73 16.70
CA SER A 211 -25.43 -20.25 16.63
C SER A 211 -25.27 -21.59 17.34
N LEU A 212 -25.83 -21.74 18.55
CA LEU A 212 -25.79 -22.99 19.29
C LEU A 212 -26.50 -24.10 18.53
N PHE A 213 -27.69 -23.83 18.00
CA PHE A 213 -28.45 -24.79 17.20
C PHE A 213 -27.65 -25.29 16.01
N HIS A 214 -26.99 -24.40 15.28
CA HIS A 214 -26.18 -24.77 14.12
C HIS A 214 -24.86 -25.45 14.50
N LEU A 215 -24.26 -25.12 15.64
CA LEU A 215 -23.07 -25.81 16.17
C LEU A 215 -23.36 -27.28 16.51
N ILE A 216 -24.51 -27.56 17.12
CA ILE A 216 -24.88 -28.91 17.56
C ILE A 216 -25.60 -29.73 16.49
N ASN A 217 -26.09 -29.10 15.42
CA ASN A 217 -26.82 -29.76 14.35
C ASN A 217 -25.91 -29.99 13.12
N PRO A 218 -25.34 -31.20 12.94
CA PRO A 218 -24.46 -31.50 11.81
C PRO A 218 -25.18 -31.48 10.45
N PHE A 219 -26.52 -31.47 10.42
CA PHE A 219 -27.32 -31.35 9.20
C PHE A 219 -27.66 -29.90 8.84
N SER A 220 -27.22 -28.94 9.65
CA SER A 220 -27.30 -27.53 9.32
C SER A 220 -26.46 -27.22 8.07
N LYS A 221 -27.12 -26.87 6.97
CA LYS A 221 -26.46 -26.61 5.67
C LYS A 221 -26.09 -25.15 5.41
N LYS A 222 -26.40 -24.22 6.31
CA LYS A 222 -26.24 -22.78 6.04
C LYS A 222 -25.24 -22.17 7.01
N ASP A 223 -23.95 -22.29 6.69
CA ASP A 223 -22.95 -21.44 7.35
C ASP A 223 -23.01 -20.04 6.71
N PRO A 224 -23.36 -18.98 7.46
CA PRO A 224 -23.46 -17.64 6.91
C PRO A 224 -22.12 -17.08 6.43
N PHE A 225 -20.99 -17.66 6.85
CA PHE A 225 -19.65 -17.22 6.43
C PHE A 225 -19.15 -18.00 5.21
N TRP A 226 -19.82 -19.10 4.83
CA TRP A 226 -19.47 -19.86 3.63
C TRP A 226 -20.16 -19.27 2.39
N THR A 227 -19.69 -18.10 1.94
CA THR A 227 -20.33 -17.31 0.86
C THR A 227 -19.68 -17.49 -0.51
N PHE A 228 -18.72 -18.40 -0.67
CA PHE A 228 -17.92 -18.56 -1.89
C PHE A 228 -18.76 -18.73 -3.16
N ALA A 229 -19.84 -19.51 -3.11
CA ALA A 229 -20.72 -19.70 -4.26
C ALA A 229 -21.36 -18.37 -4.74
N ASN A 230 -21.83 -17.55 -3.79
CA ASN A 230 -22.40 -16.24 -4.09
C ASN A 230 -21.32 -15.29 -4.62
N MET A 231 -20.11 -15.33 -4.05
CA MET A 231 -18.98 -14.50 -4.51
C MET A 231 -18.63 -14.84 -5.96
N GLN A 232 -18.48 -16.13 -6.29
CA GLN A 232 -18.20 -16.58 -7.64
C GLN A 232 -19.33 -16.23 -8.63
N GLU A 233 -20.59 -16.32 -8.21
CA GLU A 233 -21.74 -15.88 -9.00
C GLU A 233 -21.65 -14.38 -9.31
N TRP A 234 -21.50 -13.53 -8.28
CA TRP A 234 -21.43 -12.08 -8.44
C TRP A 234 -20.23 -11.63 -9.26
N GLU A 235 -19.10 -12.30 -9.12
CA GLU A 235 -17.88 -12.06 -9.89
C GLU A 235 -18.06 -12.44 -11.35
N SER A 236 -18.63 -13.63 -11.62
CA SER A 236 -18.91 -14.12 -12.97
C SER A 236 -19.89 -13.22 -13.73
N GLU A 237 -20.98 -12.78 -13.07
CA GLU A 237 -21.94 -11.81 -13.63
C GLU A 237 -21.29 -10.50 -14.10
N ARG A 238 -20.15 -10.13 -13.51
CA ARG A 238 -19.42 -8.89 -13.78
C ARG A 238 -18.14 -9.11 -14.57
N ASN A 239 -17.86 -10.35 -14.99
CA ASN A 239 -16.62 -10.74 -15.65
C ASN A 239 -15.37 -10.35 -14.85
N ILE A 240 -15.44 -10.49 -13.52
CA ILE A 240 -14.34 -10.22 -12.59
C ILE A 240 -13.64 -11.53 -12.26
N ARG A 241 -12.31 -11.52 -12.32
CA ARG A 241 -11.46 -12.62 -11.82
C ARG A 241 -10.71 -12.11 -10.60
N SER A 242 -11.14 -12.58 -9.44
CA SER A 242 -10.55 -12.17 -8.16
C SER A 242 -9.39 -13.06 -7.73
N THR A 243 -8.57 -12.52 -6.82
CA THR A 243 -7.52 -13.26 -6.10
C THR A 243 -8.00 -13.57 -4.68
N TYR A 244 -7.97 -14.83 -4.27
CA TYR A 244 -8.38 -15.28 -2.94
C TYR A 244 -7.15 -15.65 -2.12
N PHE A 245 -6.88 -14.91 -1.05
CA PHE A 245 -5.78 -15.20 -0.12
C PHE A 245 -6.31 -16.00 1.07
N PHE A 246 -5.91 -17.27 1.19
CA PHE A 246 -6.36 -18.14 2.28
C PHE A 246 -5.34 -18.21 3.41
N LEU A 247 -5.82 -18.09 4.66
CA LEU A 247 -5.02 -18.27 5.86
C LEU A 247 -5.10 -19.72 6.35
N GLU A 248 -3.98 -20.45 6.36
CA GLU A 248 -3.93 -21.79 6.95
C GLU A 248 -3.97 -21.71 8.47
N LYS A 249 -4.70 -22.62 9.11
CA LYS A 249 -4.61 -22.74 10.56
C LYS A 249 -3.25 -23.28 10.99
N GLU A 250 -2.48 -22.43 11.65
CA GLU A 250 -1.24 -22.78 12.34
C GLU A 250 -1.45 -22.79 13.87
N GLU A 251 -1.02 -23.87 14.52
CA GLU A 251 -1.04 -23.95 15.98
C GLU A 251 -0.16 -22.85 16.60
N ASN A 252 -0.73 -22.07 17.53
CA ASN A 252 -0.06 -21.01 18.29
C ASN A 252 0.31 -19.71 17.53
N ARG A 253 -0.11 -19.55 16.27
CA ARG A 253 0.12 -18.30 15.50
C ARG A 253 -1.14 -17.51 15.19
N HIS A 254 -2.20 -18.19 14.75
CA HIS A 254 -3.41 -17.50 14.31
C HIS A 254 -4.62 -17.98 15.12
N VAL A 255 -5.35 -17.02 15.69
CA VAL A 255 -6.58 -17.28 16.46
C VAL A 255 -7.80 -17.42 15.54
N ASN A 256 -7.72 -16.85 14.32
CA ASN A 256 -8.86 -16.68 13.41
C ASN A 256 -9.18 -17.89 12.51
N PRO A 257 -8.21 -18.53 11.81
CA PRO A 257 -8.53 -19.60 10.88
C PRO A 257 -8.89 -20.89 11.64
N THR A 258 -10.04 -21.47 11.32
CA THR A 258 -10.53 -22.71 11.93
C THR A 258 -10.44 -23.90 10.98
N TYR A 259 -9.60 -23.83 9.94
CA TYR A 259 -9.58 -24.81 8.86
C TYR A 259 -8.19 -25.10 8.35
N HIS A 260 -8.07 -26.27 7.71
CA HIS A 260 -6.86 -26.69 7.04
C HIS A 260 -7.07 -26.93 5.54
N PHE A 261 -6.06 -26.60 4.75
CA PHE A 261 -6.05 -26.77 3.28
C PHE A 261 -6.21 -28.23 2.86
N HIS A 262 -5.79 -29.18 3.70
CA HIS A 262 -5.92 -30.60 3.42
C HIS A 262 -7.36 -31.13 3.56
N GLU A 263 -8.28 -30.36 4.15
CA GLU A 263 -9.69 -30.74 4.26
C GLU A 263 -10.34 -30.89 2.87
N LYS A 264 -11.19 -31.92 2.73
CA LYS A 264 -11.85 -32.22 1.45
C LYS A 264 -12.65 -31.04 0.88
N ARG A 265 -13.31 -30.26 1.73
CA ARG A 265 -14.10 -29.09 1.32
C ARG A 265 -13.23 -27.97 0.74
N PHE A 266 -12.04 -27.73 1.29
CA PHE A 266 -11.10 -26.73 0.79
C PHE A 266 -10.41 -27.18 -0.50
N ARG A 267 -10.00 -28.45 -0.58
CA ARG A 267 -9.52 -29.02 -1.86
C ARG A 267 -10.56 -28.95 -2.98
N LYS A 268 -11.85 -29.07 -2.64
CA LYS A 268 -12.94 -28.87 -3.60
C LYS A 268 -13.06 -27.39 -3.99
N LEU A 269 -13.14 -26.50 -3.01
CA LEU A 269 -13.22 -25.05 -3.21
C LEU A 269 -12.06 -24.52 -4.08
N PHE A 270 -10.82 -24.92 -3.80
CA PHE A 270 -9.66 -24.48 -4.59
C PHE A 270 -9.75 -24.92 -6.06
N ARG A 271 -10.26 -26.13 -6.31
CA ARG A 271 -10.50 -26.58 -7.69
C ARG A 271 -11.62 -25.78 -8.35
N GLU A 272 -12.69 -25.50 -7.63
CA GLU A 272 -13.81 -24.67 -8.12
C GLU A 272 -13.33 -23.26 -8.49
N LEU A 273 -12.62 -22.57 -7.58
CA LEU A 273 -12.06 -21.24 -7.81
C LEU A 273 -11.07 -21.24 -8.97
N SER A 274 -10.10 -22.16 -8.99
CA SER A 274 -9.12 -22.26 -10.06
C SER A 274 -9.76 -22.55 -11.41
N SER A 275 -10.78 -23.42 -11.46
CA SER A 275 -11.54 -23.70 -12.69
C SER A 275 -12.35 -22.51 -13.20
N GLY A 276 -12.77 -21.61 -12.30
CA GLY A 276 -13.39 -20.33 -12.63
C GLY A 276 -12.40 -19.26 -13.10
N GLY A 277 -11.10 -19.55 -13.13
CA GLY A 277 -10.06 -18.61 -13.54
C GLY A 277 -9.65 -17.61 -12.44
N HIS A 278 -9.99 -17.88 -11.18
CA HIS A 278 -9.54 -17.10 -10.03
C HIS A 278 -8.12 -17.48 -9.61
N GLU A 279 -7.38 -16.51 -9.08
CA GLU A 279 -6.09 -16.75 -8.46
C GLU A 279 -6.28 -17.16 -6.99
N ILE A 280 -5.45 -18.08 -6.51
CA ILE A 280 -5.45 -18.54 -5.12
C ILE A 280 -4.06 -18.27 -4.55
N GLY A 281 -4.00 -17.37 -3.58
CA GLY A 281 -2.80 -17.00 -2.86
C GLY A 281 -2.82 -17.49 -1.41
N ILE A 282 -1.65 -17.40 -0.77
CA ILE A 282 -1.51 -17.63 0.67
C ILE A 282 -1.64 -16.28 1.37
N HIS A 283 -2.53 -16.19 2.37
CA HIS A 283 -2.60 -15.03 3.24
C HIS A 283 -1.46 -15.14 4.27
N GLY A 284 -0.31 -14.54 3.95
CA GLY A 284 0.89 -14.55 4.79
C GLY A 284 0.81 -13.55 5.93
N THR A 285 -0.15 -13.73 6.84
CA THR A 285 -0.15 -12.98 8.09
C THR A 285 0.87 -13.59 9.04
N ILE A 286 1.75 -12.76 9.61
CA ILE A 286 2.76 -13.15 10.61
C ILE A 286 2.15 -13.04 12.01
#